data_AF-K9FDR8-F1
#
_entry.id   AF-K9FDR8-F1
#
_cell.length_a   1.000
_cell.length_b   1.000
_cell.length_c   1.000
_cell.angle_alpha   90.00
_cell.angle_beta   90.00
_cell.angle_gamma   90.00
#
_symmetry.space_group_name_H-M   'P 1'
#
loop_
_entity.id
_entity.type
_entity.pdbx_description
1 polymer ?
#
loop_
_entity_poly.entity_id
_entity_poly.type
_entity_poly.pdbx_seq_one_letter_code
_entity_poly.pdbx_strand_id
1 'polypeptide(L)'
;MGLSGSENNQFKPTFTRDVFRLEICGPEEQNLSIIDVPGVFKNTTAGLTTKQDMKMVRDMVLGYMPNPRSIMLTVVPANMDMATQEILEMARECDPQGNRTLGVFTKPDLVDKSAEDKIMD
;
A
#
# COMPACT_ATOMS: atom_id res chain seq x y z
N MET A 1 -1.77 -6.88 -8.77
CA MET A 1 -0.38 -6.36 -8.93
C MET A 1 -0.22 -5.71 -10.30
N GLY A 2 0.78 -4.84 -10.53
CA GLY A 2 0.96 -4.10 -11.79
C GLY A 2 1.44 -4.99 -12.95
N LEU A 3 0.97 -4.75 -14.18
CA LEU A 3 1.16 -5.66 -15.32
C LEU A 3 1.99 -5.11 -16.51
N SER A 4 2.62 -3.93 -16.41
CA SER A 4 3.20 -3.26 -17.58
C SER A 4 4.27 -4.09 -18.30
N GLY A 5 3.98 -4.49 -19.55
CA GLY A 5 4.88 -5.19 -20.46
C GLY A 5 4.86 -4.56 -21.85
N SER A 6 6.02 -4.55 -22.51
CA SER A 6 6.29 -3.87 -23.79
C SER A 6 5.55 -4.46 -24.99
N GLU A 7 5.16 -3.55 -25.90
CA GLU A 7 4.85 -3.73 -27.32
C GLU A 7 3.83 -4.79 -27.73
N ASN A 8 2.54 -4.42 -27.66
CA ASN A 8 1.57 -4.64 -28.73
C ASN A 8 0.30 -3.83 -28.42
N ASN A 9 -0.29 -3.22 -29.44
CA ASN A 9 -1.34 -2.18 -29.39
C ASN A 9 -2.73 -2.67 -28.89
N GLN A 10 -2.77 -3.49 -27.84
CA GLN A 10 -3.97 -3.84 -27.09
C GLN A 10 -3.95 -3.11 -25.74
N PHE A 11 -5.08 -2.54 -25.35
CA PHE A 11 -5.32 -2.01 -24.01
C PHE A 11 -5.07 -3.10 -22.97
N LYS A 12 -3.83 -3.21 -22.46
CA LYS A 12 -3.51 -4.07 -21.33
C LYS A 12 -3.87 -3.33 -20.04
N PRO A 13 -4.60 -3.98 -19.12
CA PRO A 13 -4.93 -3.37 -17.84
C PRO A 13 -3.65 -3.16 -17.02
N THR A 14 -3.54 -2.01 -16.34
CA THR A 14 -2.36 -1.69 -15.54
C THR A 14 -2.30 -2.51 -14.26
N PHE A 15 -3.46 -2.87 -13.69
CA PHE A 15 -3.57 -3.72 -12.51
C PHE A 15 -4.51 -4.90 -12.78
N THR A 16 -4.22 -6.03 -12.13
CA THR A 16 -5.14 -7.17 -12.03
C THR A 16 -5.52 -7.45 -10.56
N ARG A 17 -6.72 -8.03 -10.39
CA ARG A 17 -7.22 -8.61 -9.13
C ARG A 17 -6.70 -10.03 -8.88
N ASP A 18 -6.06 -10.64 -9.88
CA ASP A 18 -5.49 -11.98 -9.72
C ASP A 18 -4.43 -11.97 -8.62
N VAL A 19 -4.46 -12.99 -7.78
CA VAL A 19 -3.56 -13.15 -6.65
C VAL A 19 -2.37 -14.00 -7.07
N PHE A 20 -1.18 -13.40 -7.01
CA PHE A 20 0.07 -14.16 -7.06
C PHE A 20 0.39 -14.66 -5.66
N ARG A 21 0.52 -15.98 -5.49
CA ARG A 21 0.75 -16.61 -4.19
C ARG A 21 2.08 -17.37 -4.19
N LEU A 22 2.94 -17.01 -3.24
CA LEU A 22 4.17 -17.74 -2.94
C LEU A 22 3.98 -18.46 -1.59
N GLU A 23 4.23 -19.76 -1.56
CA GLU A 23 4.13 -20.59 -0.35
C GLU A 23 5.50 -21.24 -0.09
N ILE A 24 6.04 -21.00 1.11
CA ILE A 24 7.28 -21.61 1.61
C ILE A 24 6.86 -22.48 2.79
N CYS A 25 7.22 -23.77 2.75
CA CYS A 25 6.77 -24.76 3.72
C CYS A 25 7.95 -25.60 4.21
N GLY A 26 8.02 -25.84 5.52
CA GLY A 26 9.05 -26.68 6.13
C GLY A 26 8.87 -26.81 7.64
N PRO A 27 9.55 -27.78 8.28
CA PRO A 27 9.47 -27.98 9.72
C PRO A 27 10.04 -26.81 10.54
N GLU A 28 10.95 -26.03 9.96
CA GLU A 28 11.62 -24.88 10.61
C GLU A 28 10.98 -23.53 10.24
N GLU A 29 9.97 -23.52 9.37
CA GLU A 29 9.35 -22.28 8.90
C GLU A 29 8.38 -21.71 9.93
N GLN A 30 8.35 -20.38 10.03
CA GLN A 30 7.42 -19.70 10.91
C GLN A 30 6.04 -19.56 10.24
N ASN A 31 4.98 -19.61 11.06
CA ASN A 31 3.62 -19.37 10.60
C ASN A 31 3.39 -17.87 10.38
N LEU A 32 3.74 -17.38 9.19
CA LEU A 32 3.58 -15.99 8.79
C LEU A 32 2.92 -15.88 7.42
N SER A 33 2.04 -14.90 7.26
CA SER A 33 1.43 -14.57 5.98
C SER A 33 1.53 -13.07 5.75
N ILE A 34 2.07 -12.68 4.61
CA ILE A 34 2.21 -11.28 4.19
C ILE A 34 1.36 -11.09 2.94
N ILE A 35 0.58 -10.03 2.91
CA ILE A 35 -0.22 -9.63 1.76
C ILE A 35 0.34 -8.30 1.27
N ASP A 36 0.86 -8.29 0.05
CA ASP A 36 1.24 -7.05 -0.64
C ASP A 36 0.10 -6.60 -1.54
N VAL A 37 -0.32 -5.34 -1.38
CA VAL A 37 -1.40 -4.71 -2.14
C VAL A 37 -0.87 -3.50 -2.90
N PRO A 38 -1.41 -3.18 -4.09
CA PRO A 38 -0.96 -2.00 -4.81
C PRO A 38 -1.13 -0.73 -3.98
N GLY A 39 -0.13 0.18 -4.05
CA GLY A 39 -0.19 1.45 -3.35
C GLY A 39 -1.33 2.33 -3.86
N VAL A 40 -2.10 2.91 -2.93
CA VAL A 40 -3.18 3.86 -3.26
C VAL A 40 -2.57 5.12 -3.88
N PHE A 41 -3.17 5.61 -4.97
CA PHE A 41 -2.73 6.82 -5.66
C PHE A 41 -3.92 7.74 -5.95
N LYS A 42 -3.68 9.06 -5.95
CA LYS A 42 -4.72 10.08 -6.14
C LYS A 42 -4.81 10.63 -7.57
N ASN A 43 -3.75 10.47 -8.34
CA ASN A 43 -3.62 11.06 -9.66
C ASN A 43 -3.39 10.00 -10.73
N THR A 44 -4.04 10.17 -11.87
CA THR A 44 -3.82 9.33 -13.06
C THR A 44 -2.65 9.84 -13.87
N THR A 45 -1.80 8.95 -14.36
CA THR A 45 -0.72 9.26 -15.29
C THR A 45 -1.17 8.90 -16.70
N ALA A 46 -1.18 9.89 -17.60
CA ALA A 46 -1.62 9.69 -18.98
C ALA A 46 -0.83 8.55 -19.66
N GLY A 47 -1.54 7.61 -20.28
CA GLY A 47 -0.95 6.43 -20.94
C GLY A 47 -0.52 5.30 -19.99
N LEU A 48 -0.63 5.49 -18.67
CA LEU A 48 -0.21 4.51 -17.65
C LEU A 48 -1.34 4.10 -16.71
N THR A 49 -2.08 5.04 -16.12
CA THR A 49 -3.16 4.73 -15.18
C THR A 49 -4.43 5.49 -15.49
N THR A 50 -5.57 4.86 -15.22
CA THR A 50 -6.91 5.40 -15.44
C THR A 50 -7.65 5.62 -14.11
N LYS A 51 -8.80 6.32 -14.16
CA LYS A 51 -9.67 6.46 -12.98
C LYS A 51 -10.24 5.10 -12.53
N GLN A 52 -10.44 4.20 -13.47
CA GLN A 52 -10.87 2.83 -13.22
C GLN A 52 -9.80 2.06 -12.45
N ASP A 53 -8.53 2.20 -12.84
CA ASP A 53 -7.39 1.60 -12.11
C ASP A 53 -7.32 2.12 -10.66
N MET A 54 -7.49 3.43 -10.48
CA MET A 54 -7.51 4.06 -9.15
C MET A 54 -8.60 3.46 -8.26
N LYS A 55 -9.83 3.33 -8.80
CA LYS A 55 -10.93 2.67 -8.10
C LYS A 55 -10.62 1.20 -7.83
N MET A 56 -10.07 0.48 -8.80
CA MET A 56 -9.75 -0.94 -8.68
C MET A 56 -8.73 -1.18 -7.55
N VAL A 57 -7.70 -0.35 -7.46
CA VAL A 57 -6.69 -0.42 -6.39
C VAL A 57 -7.32 -0.10 -5.03
N ARG A 58 -8.12 0.97 -4.94
CA ARG A 58 -8.82 1.31 -3.69
C ARG A 58 -9.74 0.17 -3.22
N ASP A 59 -10.50 -0.43 -4.13
CA ASP A 59 -11.37 -1.57 -3.84
C ASP A 59 -10.56 -2.81 -3.38
N MET A 60 -9.40 -3.08 -3.99
CA MET A 60 -8.52 -4.17 -3.57
C MET A 60 -8.01 -3.97 -2.14
N VAL A 61 -7.52 -2.77 -1.81
CA VAL A 61 -7.01 -2.45 -0.48
C VAL A 61 -8.12 -2.60 0.57
N LEU A 62 -9.30 -2.00 0.32
CA LEU A 62 -10.47 -2.11 1.19
C LEU A 62 -11.02 -3.54 1.29
N GLY A 63 -10.73 -4.42 0.35
CA GLY A 63 -11.07 -5.84 0.44
C GLY A 63 -10.28 -6.58 1.53
N TYR A 64 -9.05 -6.15 1.83
CA TYR A 64 -8.17 -6.80 2.81
C TYR A 64 -8.20 -6.14 4.19
N MET A 65 -8.34 -4.82 4.26
CA MET A 65 -8.26 -4.06 5.52
C MET A 65 -9.28 -4.47 6.61
N PRO A 66 -10.55 -4.81 6.30
CA PRO A 66 -11.54 -5.14 7.32
C PRO A 66 -11.30 -6.45 8.08
N ASN A 67 -10.37 -7.30 7.62
CA ASN A 67 -10.11 -8.58 8.27
C ASN A 67 -9.52 -8.36 9.69
N PRO A 68 -10.25 -8.71 10.77
CA PRO A 68 -9.81 -8.44 12.14
C PRO A 68 -8.56 -9.23 12.56
N ARG A 69 -8.20 -10.29 11.83
CA ARG A 69 -6.97 -11.06 12.07
C ARG A 69 -5.72 -10.45 11.42
N SER A 70 -5.90 -9.46 10.53
CA SER A 70 -4.80 -8.82 9.83
C SER A 70 -4.33 -7.58 10.59
N ILE A 71 -3.02 -7.47 10.76
CA ILE A 71 -2.35 -6.24 11.19
C ILE A 71 -2.10 -5.39 9.94
N MET A 72 -2.52 -4.13 9.97
CA MET A 72 -2.30 -3.15 8.91
C MET A 72 -0.96 -2.47 9.13
N LEU A 73 -0.04 -2.64 8.18
CA LEU A 73 1.25 -1.95 8.18
C LEU A 73 1.16 -0.71 7.27
N THR A 74 0.94 0.47 7.85
CA THR A 74 0.81 1.71 7.08
C THR A 74 2.19 2.30 6.83
N VAL A 75 2.71 2.12 5.63
CA VAL A 75 4.03 2.57 5.22
C VAL A 75 3.95 4.00 4.68
N VAL A 76 4.68 4.93 5.31
CA VAL A 76 4.70 6.35 4.96
C VAL A 76 6.14 6.81 4.77
N PRO A 77 6.47 7.54 3.68
CA PRO A 77 7.77 8.17 3.54
C PRO A 77 7.95 9.29 4.56
N ALA A 78 9.09 9.32 5.25
CA ALA A 78 9.44 10.26 6.31
C ALA A 78 9.53 11.70 5.79
N ASN A 79 9.86 11.88 4.51
CA ASN A 79 9.94 13.18 3.87
C ASN A 79 8.60 13.77 3.41
N MET A 80 7.48 13.08 3.67
CA MET A 80 6.14 13.55 3.33
C MET A 80 5.28 13.73 4.57
N ASP A 81 4.41 14.73 4.53
CA ASP A 81 3.45 14.99 5.61
C ASP A 81 2.44 13.83 5.71
N MET A 82 2.37 13.21 6.90
CA MET A 82 1.41 12.16 7.22
C MET A 82 -0.04 12.58 6.96
N ALA A 83 -0.39 13.84 7.20
CA ALA A 83 -1.74 14.35 7.01
C ALA A 83 -2.23 14.22 5.54
N THR A 84 -1.31 14.11 4.59
CA THR A 84 -1.63 13.97 3.16
C THR A 84 -1.86 12.51 2.71
N GLN A 85 -1.53 11.54 3.57
CA GLN A 85 -1.51 10.11 3.25
C GLN A 85 -2.89 9.48 3.43
N GLU A 86 -3.54 9.15 2.32
CA GLU A 86 -4.88 8.54 2.27
C GLU A 86 -4.96 7.20 3.01
N ILE A 87 -3.87 6.43 3.02
CA ILE A 87 -3.83 5.13 3.68
C ILE A 87 -4.04 5.24 5.20
N LEU A 88 -3.61 6.35 5.81
CA LEU A 88 -3.79 6.58 7.26
C LEU A 88 -5.25 6.87 7.59
N GLU A 89 -5.97 7.60 6.72
CA GLU A 89 -7.40 7.83 6.87
C GLU A 89 -8.18 6.52 6.74
N MET A 90 -7.89 5.74 5.69
CA MET A 90 -8.50 4.41 5.49
C MET A 90 -8.23 3.47 6.67
N ALA A 91 -7.02 3.51 7.23
CA ALA A 91 -6.66 2.70 8.39
C ALA A 91 -7.47 3.10 9.63
N ARG A 92 -7.63 4.41 9.90
CA ARG A 92 -8.45 4.90 11.01
C ARG A 92 -9.93 4.54 10.86
N GLU A 93 -10.47 4.54 9.65
CA GLU A 93 -11.84 4.08 9.40
C GLU A 93 -12.01 2.58 9.70
N CYS A 94 -11.00 1.76 9.35
CA CYS A 94 -11.03 0.30 9.54
C CYS A 94 -10.59 -0.18 10.93
N ASP A 95 -9.83 0.64 11.66
CA ASP A 95 -9.32 0.37 13.00
C ASP A 95 -9.26 1.68 13.82
N PRO A 96 -10.41 2.22 14.26
CA PRO A 96 -10.47 3.50 14.98
C PRO A 96 -9.69 3.52 16.30
N GLN A 97 -9.46 2.34 16.90
CA GLN A 97 -8.73 2.19 18.16
C GLN A 97 -7.22 1.98 17.94
N GLY A 98 -6.78 1.76 16.70
CA GLY A 98 -5.37 1.52 16.37
C GLY A 98 -4.80 0.20 16.92
N ASN A 99 -5.64 -0.74 17.34
CA ASN A 99 -5.20 -1.99 18.00
C ASN A 99 -4.44 -2.94 17.06
N ARG A 100 -4.60 -2.76 15.75
CA ARG A 100 -4.03 -3.60 14.71
C ARG A 100 -3.44 -2.76 13.58
N THR A 101 -3.04 -1.53 13.86
CA THR A 101 -2.41 -0.62 12.90
C THR A 101 -1.02 -0.25 13.38
N LEU A 102 -0.02 -0.51 12.55
CA LEU A 102 1.37 -0.15 12.80
C LEU A 102 1.86 0.82 11.71
N GLY A 103 2.22 2.03 12.12
CA GLY A 103 2.86 3.02 11.27
C GLY A 103 4.33 2.71 11.05
N VAL A 104 4.79 2.71 9.80
CA VAL A 104 6.20 2.52 9.44
C VAL A 104 6.66 3.69 8.61
N PHE A 105 7.66 4.42 9.13
CA PHE A 105 8.33 5.46 8.37
C PHE A 105 9.44 4.86 7.50
N THR A 106 9.51 5.31 6.25
CA THR A 106 10.50 4.87 5.26
C THR A 106 11.20 6.06 4.63
N LYS A 107 12.29 5.82 3.89
CA LYS A 107 13.07 6.88 3.24
C LYS A 107 13.54 8.01 4.20
N PRO A 108 14.10 7.67 5.37
CA PRO A 108 14.59 8.69 6.30
C PRO A 108 15.74 9.52 5.69
N ASP A 109 16.43 8.98 4.69
CA ASP A 109 17.51 9.64 3.94
C ASP A 109 17.05 10.86 3.12
N LEU A 110 15.75 10.95 2.80
CA LEU A 110 15.17 12.05 2.02
C LEU A 110 14.62 13.18 2.89
N VAL A 111 14.77 13.08 4.21
CA VAL A 111 14.31 14.10 5.16
C VAL A 111 15.26 15.29 5.08
N ASP A 112 14.68 16.48 4.89
CA ASP A 112 15.44 17.72 5.02
C ASP A 112 15.92 17.87 6.47
N LYS A 113 17.21 18.18 6.65
CA LYS A 113 17.83 18.31 7.98
C LYS A 113 17.12 19.29 8.92
N SER A 114 16.41 20.28 8.37
CA SER A 114 15.62 21.26 9.13
C SER A 114 14.23 20.75 9.56
N ALA A 115 13.83 19.56 9.12
CA ALA A 115 12.54 18.94 9.39
C ALA A 115 12.64 17.63 10.18
N GLU A 116 13.84 17.19 10.57
CA GLU A 116 14.08 15.96 11.35
C GLU A 116 13.31 15.95 12.67
N ASP A 117 13.27 17.09 13.38
CA ASP A 117 12.55 17.22 14.66
C ASP A 117 11.04 16.94 14.51
N LYS A 118 10.44 17.26 13.35
CA LYS A 118 9.00 17.05 13.11
C LYS A 118 8.60 15.59 12.90
N ILE A 119 9.55 14.69 12.72
CA ILE A 119 9.31 13.26 12.48
C ILE A 119 9.50 12.45 13.77
N MET A 120 10.26 12.98 14.73
CA MET A 120 10.54 12.32 16.00
C MET A 120 9.47 12.58 17.07
N ASP A 121 8.69 13.65 16.93
CA ASP A 121 7.55 14.01 17.80
C ASP A 121 6.24 13.34 17.35
#